data_AF-A0A7V3V231-F1
#
_entry.id   AF-A0A7V3V231-F1
#
_cell.length_a   1.000
_cell.length_b   1.000
_cell.length_c   1.000
_cell.angle_alpha   90.00
_cell.angle_beta   90.00
_cell.angle_gamma   90.00
#
_symmetry.space_group_name_H-M   'P 1'
#
loop_
_entity.id
_entity.type
_entity.pdbx_description
1 polymer ?
#
loop_
_entity_poly.entity_id
_entity_poly.type
_entity_poly.pdbx_seq_one_letter_code
_entity_poly.pdbx_strand_id
1 'polypeptide(L)'
;MKNNAEIQRVVTFLNRQEIDFLDKIGKDALFSTGVKVSRAKFIAWLVDLAQGLQLNGDGIKNEKDFEEKFFQTIRQQLHRTSPPAIGEKYL
;
A
#
# COMPACT_ATOMS: atom_id res chain seq x y z
N MET A 1 -16.81 24.46 -6.70
CA MET A 1 -15.38 24.85 -6.65
C MET A 1 -14.56 23.60 -6.85
N LYS A 2 -13.72 23.53 -7.90
CA LYS A 2 -12.79 22.41 -8.11
C LYS A 2 -11.63 22.60 -7.13
N ASN A 3 -11.47 21.71 -6.17
CA ASN A 3 -10.25 21.66 -5.36
C ASN A 3 -9.10 21.33 -6.30
N ASN A 4 -8.32 22.33 -6.71
CA ASN A 4 -6.99 22.10 -7.26
C ASN A 4 -6.16 21.50 -6.13
N ALA A 5 -6.17 20.17 -6.01
CA ALA A 5 -5.22 19.48 -5.17
C ALA A 5 -3.83 19.85 -5.69
N GLU A 6 -3.08 20.64 -4.94
CA GLU A 6 -1.73 21.04 -5.31
C GLU A 6 -0.89 19.78 -5.49
N ILE A 7 -0.52 19.49 -6.74
CA ILE A 7 0.31 18.32 -7.06
C ILE A 7 1.72 18.64 -6.59
N GLN A 8 2.17 17.97 -5.53
CA GLN A 8 3.54 18.07 -5.04
C GLN A 8 4.40 16.94 -5.60
N ARG A 9 5.62 17.27 -6.03
CA ARG A 9 6.59 16.28 -6.51
C ARG A 9 7.45 15.80 -5.36
N VAL A 10 7.37 14.51 -5.06
CA VAL A 10 8.31 13.82 -4.17
C VAL A 10 9.46 13.26 -4.99
N VAL A 11 10.70 13.48 -4.53
CA VAL A 11 11.92 12.93 -5.14
C VAL A 11 12.63 12.11 -4.08
N THR A 12 13.01 10.90 -4.44
CA THR A 12 13.82 10.01 -3.60
C THR A 12 14.91 9.35 -4.44
N PHE A 13 15.95 8.85 -3.78
CA PHE A 13 17.03 8.12 -4.42
C PHE A 13 16.78 6.63 -4.22
N LEU A 14 16.75 5.90 -5.34
CA LEU A 14 16.69 4.45 -5.36
C LEU A 14 17.96 3.92 -6.01
N ASN A 15 18.50 2.85 -5.44
CA ASN A 15 19.58 2.11 -6.02
C ASN A 15 19.10 1.29 -7.25
N ARG A 16 20.05 0.71 -7.98
CA ARG A 16 19.74 -0.04 -9.19
C ARG A 16 18.82 -1.24 -8.93
N GLN A 17 19.03 -1.96 -7.83
CA GLN A 17 18.23 -3.15 -7.49
C GLN A 17 16.77 -2.79 -7.20
N GLU A 18 16.54 -1.68 -6.50
CA GLU A 18 15.20 -1.15 -6.23
C GLU A 18 14.49 -0.70 -7.51
N ILE A 19 15.22 -0.05 -8.42
CA ILE A 19 14.67 0.32 -9.74
C ILE A 19 14.32 -0.91 -10.58
N ASP A 20 15.21 -1.91 -10.61
CA ASP A 20 15.00 -3.15 -11.35
C ASP A 20 13.79 -3.94 -10.79
N PHE A 21 13.60 -3.91 -9.47
CA PHE A 21 12.41 -4.47 -8.81
C PHE A 21 11.11 -3.79 -9.27
N LEU A 22 11.07 -2.45 -9.29
CA LEU A 22 9.90 -1.72 -9.77
C LEU A 22 9.60 -1.99 -11.25
N ASP A 23 10.65 -2.10 -12.08
CA ASP A 23 10.50 -2.46 -13.49
C ASP A 23 9.98 -3.87 -13.69
N LYS A 24 10.43 -4.82 -12.85
CA LYS A 24 9.92 -6.19 -12.87
C LYS A 24 8.43 -6.22 -12.56
N ILE A 25 7.96 -5.51 -11.54
CA ILE A 25 6.52 -5.40 -11.23
C ILE A 25 5.73 -4.85 -12.42
N GLY A 26 6.22 -3.77 -13.03
CA GLY A 26 5.57 -3.17 -14.19
C GLY A 26 5.47 -4.12 -15.40
N LYS A 27 6.52 -4.91 -15.64
CA LYS A 27 6.55 -5.95 -16.68
C LYS A 27 5.61 -7.11 -16.34
N ASP A 28 5.66 -7.61 -15.12
CA ASP A 28 4.80 -8.70 -14.65
C ASP A 28 3.31 -8.32 -14.82
N ALA A 29 2.93 -7.09 -14.44
CA ALA A 29 1.59 -6.56 -14.68
C ALA A 29 1.24 -6.46 -16.17
N LEU A 30 2.16 -5.95 -17.01
CA LEU A 30 1.96 -5.81 -18.45
C LEU A 30 1.76 -7.17 -19.13
N PHE A 31 2.57 -8.18 -18.78
CA PHE A 31 2.49 -9.50 -19.40
C PHE A 31 1.31 -10.33 -18.89
N SER A 32 0.90 -10.15 -17.63
CA SER A 32 -0.21 -10.92 -17.06
C SER A 32 -1.58 -10.32 -17.37
N THR A 33 -1.70 -9.00 -17.43
CA THR A 33 -3.01 -8.29 -17.55
C THR A 33 -3.10 -7.37 -18.75
N GLY A 34 -2.01 -7.15 -19.49
CA GLY A 34 -1.94 -6.13 -20.55
C GLY A 34 -1.83 -4.69 -20.02
N VAL A 35 -1.88 -4.48 -18.70
CA VAL A 35 -1.86 -3.14 -18.10
C VAL A 35 -0.42 -2.69 -17.86
N LYS A 36 -0.05 -1.58 -18.50
CA LYS A 36 1.24 -0.92 -18.24
C LYS A 36 1.18 -0.15 -16.91
N VAL A 37 1.98 -0.58 -15.94
CA VAL A 37 2.15 0.12 -14.65
C VAL A 37 3.52 0.80 -14.65
N SER A 38 3.54 2.13 -14.49
CA SER A 38 4.80 2.88 -14.34
C SER A 38 5.27 2.86 -12.89
N ARG A 39 6.57 3.07 -12.67
CA ARG A 39 7.17 3.17 -11.33
C ARG A 39 6.45 4.18 -10.45
N ALA A 40 6.19 5.38 -10.97
CA ALA A 40 5.49 6.44 -10.25
C ALA A 40 4.04 6.06 -9.92
N LYS A 41 3.34 5.38 -10.84
CA LYS A 41 1.96 4.90 -10.60
C LYS A 41 1.92 3.84 -9.51
N PHE A 42 2.88 2.93 -9.50
CA PHE A 42 3.00 1.93 -8.44
C PHE A 42 3.24 2.57 -7.07
N ILE A 43 4.16 3.54 -6.98
CA ILE A 43 4.42 4.29 -5.74
C ILE A 43 3.16 5.05 -5.28
N ALA A 44 2.43 5.68 -6.20
CA ALA A 44 1.17 6.36 -5.87
C ALA A 44 0.15 5.37 -5.26
N TRP A 45 0.00 4.18 -5.84
CA TRP A 45 -0.87 3.14 -5.28
C TRP A 45 -0.43 2.66 -3.88
N LEU A 46 0.87 2.59 -3.61
CA LEU A 46 1.35 2.25 -2.26
C LEU A 46 0.98 3.34 -1.24
N VAL A 47 1.04 4.61 -1.64
CA VAL A 47 0.60 5.73 -0.80
C VAL A 47 -0.90 5.67 -0.54
N ASP A 48 -1.71 5.45 -1.59
CA ASP A 48 -3.16 5.30 -1.46
C ASP A 48 -3.53 4.12 -0.56
N LEU A 49 -2.82 2.99 -0.69
CA LEU A 49 -2.99 1.82 0.16
C LEU A 49 -2.66 2.14 1.62
N ALA A 50 -1.54 2.80 1.90
CA ALA A 50 -1.14 3.17 3.25
C ALA A 50 -2.17 4.12 3.91
N GLN A 51 -2.72 5.07 3.14
CA GLN A 51 -3.81 5.93 3.60
C GLN A 51 -5.09 5.15 3.88
N GLY A 52 -5.47 4.22 2.99
CA GLY A 52 -6.64 3.35 3.16
C GLY A 52 -6.53 2.45 4.40
N LEU A 53 -5.31 2.03 4.75
CA LEU A 53 -5.02 1.29 5.98
C LEU A 53 -4.99 2.17 7.24
N GLN A 54 -5.14 3.49 7.11
CA GLN A 54 -5.01 4.47 8.20
C GLN A 54 -3.65 4.39 8.91
N LEU A 55 -2.59 4.04 8.16
CA LEU A 55 -1.23 4.04 8.68
C LEU A 55 -0.82 5.49 9.02
N ASN A 56 -0.32 5.72 10.22
CA ASN A 56 0.19 7.03 10.65
C ASN A 56 1.63 6.94 11.18
N GLY A 57 2.28 8.09 11.33
CA GLY A 57 3.69 8.19 11.74
C GLY A 57 3.97 8.00 13.23
N ASP A 58 2.94 7.85 14.08
CA ASP A 58 3.12 7.87 15.53
C ASP A 58 4.05 6.73 16.00
N GLY A 59 5.10 7.09 16.72
CA GLY A 59 6.06 6.13 17.26
C GLY A 59 7.03 5.51 16.26
N ILE A 60 7.03 5.94 14.98
CA ILE A 60 8.00 5.47 13.99
C ILE A 60 9.30 6.27 14.13
N LYS A 61 10.39 5.62 14.54
CA LYS A 61 11.71 6.26 14.67
C LYS A 61 12.73 5.69 13.70
N ASN A 62 12.49 4.48 13.21
CA ASN A 62 13.36 3.77 12.29
C ASN A 62 12.54 2.86 11.36
N GLU A 63 13.21 2.27 10.38
CA GLU A 63 12.61 1.37 9.39
C GLU A 63 11.90 0.17 10.04
N LYS A 64 12.49 -0.43 11.07
CA LYS A 64 11.92 -1.58 11.76
C LYS A 64 10.60 -1.23 12.46
N ASP A 65 10.53 -0.07 13.12
CA ASP A 65 9.29 0.41 13.74
C ASP A 65 8.18 0.58 12.68
N PHE A 66 8.55 1.07 11.48
CA PHE A 66 7.62 1.21 10.37
C PHE A 66 7.11 -0.16 9.89
N GLU A 67 8.02 -1.12 9.66
CA GLU A 67 7.66 -2.48 9.25
C GLU A 67 6.72 -3.14 10.24
N GLU A 68 7.06 -3.13 11.53
CA GLU A 68 6.25 -3.72 12.59
C GLU A 68 4.85 -3.12 12.62
N LYS A 69 4.75 -1.79 12.55
CA LYS A 69 3.46 -1.09 12.55
C LYS A 69 2.64 -1.38 11.29
N PHE A 70 3.28 -1.43 10.14
CA PHE A 70 2.63 -1.76 8.87
C PHE A 70 2.00 -3.15 8.92
N PHE A 71 2.76 -4.17 9.35
CA PHE A 71 2.26 -5.54 9.46
C PHE A 71 1.18 -5.68 10.54
N GLN A 72 1.30 -5.00 11.67
CA GLN A 72 0.26 -4.98 12.69
C GLN A 72 -1.05 -4.41 12.14
N THR A 73 -0.97 -3.31 11.39
CA THR A 73 -2.14 -2.67 10.78
C THR A 73 -2.83 -3.61 9.79
N ILE A 74 -2.07 -4.27 8.91
CA ILE A 74 -2.62 -5.26 7.97
C ILE A 74 -3.29 -6.42 8.71
N ARG A 75 -2.63 -6.98 9.73
CA ARG A 75 -3.20 -8.08 10.53
C ARG A 75 -4.53 -7.68 11.15
N GLN A 76 -4.62 -6.51 11.77
CA GLN A 76 -5.87 -6.04 12.38
C GLN A 76 -7.01 -5.90 11.36
N GLN A 77 -6.72 -5.40 10.16
CA GLN A 77 -7.73 -5.27 9.10
C GLN A 77 -8.21 -6.63 8.59
N LEU A 78 -7.31 -7.61 8.43
CA LEU A 78 -7.67 -8.97 8.01
C LEU A 78 -8.55 -9.71 9.04
N HIS A 79 -8.35 -9.48 10.34
CA HIS A 79 -9.17 -10.10 11.39
C HIS A 79 -10.57 -9.48 11.49
N ARG A 80 -10.74 -8.21 11.08
CA ARG A 80 -12.04 -7.53 11.03
C ARG A 80 -12.96 -8.04 9.92
N THR A 81 -12.40 -8.65 8.88
CA THR A 81 -13.16 -9.21 7.75
C THR A 81 -13.70 -10.64 7.97
N SER A 82 -13.52 -11.22 9.16
CA SER A 82 -14.19 -12.48 9.52
C SER A 82 -15.70 -12.24 9.63
N PRO A 83 -16.56 -13.01 8.90
CA PRO A 83 -18.01 -12.85 9.02
C PRO A 83 -18.46 -13.14 10.46
N PRO A 84 -19.52 -12.49 10.97
CA PRO A 84 -20.14 -12.92 12.22
C PRO A 84 -20.53 -14.39 12.08
N ALA A 85 -20.14 -15.22 13.05
CA ALA A 85 -20.53 -16.61 13.11
C ALA A 85 -22.06 -16.68 13.03
N ILE A 86 -22.58 -17.23 11.93
CA ILE A 86 -24.00 -17.55 11.79
C ILE A 86 -24.22 -18.80 12.64
N GLY A 87 -24.52 -18.62 13.92
CA GLY A 87 -24.74 -19.74 14.82
C GLY A 87 -25.09 -19.29 16.22
N GLU A 88 -26.35 -18.87 16.42
CA GLU A 88 -27.12 -18.97 17.68
C GLU A 88 -28.44 -18.17 17.61
N LYS A 89 -29.17 -18.18 16.48
CA LYS A 89 -30.54 -17.61 16.44
C LYS A 89 -31.61 -18.52 15.85
N TYR A 90 -31.29 -19.77 15.56
CA TYR A 90 -32.26 -20.75 15.03
C TYR A 90 -31.97 -22.19 15.49
N LEU A 91 -31.69 -22.39 16.79
CA LEU A 91 -31.87 -23.67 17.47
C LEU A 91 -32.34 -23.41 18.89
#